data_AF-A0A7V8AJ09-F1
#
_entry.id   AF-A0A7V8AJ09-F1
#
_cell.length_a   1.000
_cell.length_b   1.000
_cell.length_c   1.000
_cell.angle_alpha   90.00
_cell.angle_beta   90.00
_cell.angle_gamma   90.00
#
_symmetry.space_group_name_H-M   'P 1'
#
loop_
_entity.id
_entity.type
_entity.pdbx_description
1 polymer ?
#
loop_
_entity_poly.entity_id
_entity_poly.type
_entity_poly.pdbx_seq_one_letter_code
_entity_poly.pdbx_strand_id
1 'polypeptide(L)'
;MAGPFALGELARIGGGELGTGADPARLVRDVAPLETAGPNDISFLDNSKYVAAFVASCAGACIVRPTLANRALPAMALLLTAEPYRAYALIAQAFHPEPPPS
;
A
#
# COMPACT_ATOMS: atom_id res chain seq x y z
N MET A 1 -5.14 15.04 8.52
CA MET A 1 -5.13 13.71 7.89
C MET A 1 -6.20 13.74 6.81
N ALA A 2 -5.81 13.43 5.57
CA ALA A 2 -6.72 13.35 4.43
C ALA A 2 -7.04 11.88 4.13
N GLY A 3 -8.23 11.60 3.59
CA GLY A 3 -8.73 10.25 3.34
C GLY A 3 -10.04 9.94 4.07
N PRO A 4 -10.57 8.70 3.97
CA PRO A 4 -9.98 7.55 3.28
C PRO A 4 -9.89 7.72 1.76
N PHE A 5 -8.91 7.07 1.13
CA PHE A 5 -8.73 7.07 -0.32
C PHE A 5 -9.13 5.72 -0.93
N ALA A 6 -9.63 5.74 -2.16
CA ALA A 6 -9.86 4.51 -2.91
C ALA A 6 -8.52 3.89 -3.34
N LEU A 7 -8.41 2.57 -3.31
CA LEU A 7 -7.17 1.87 -3.66
C LEU A 7 -6.72 2.18 -5.11
N GLY A 8 -7.67 2.34 -6.04
CA GLY A 8 -7.37 2.76 -7.41
C GLY A 8 -6.84 4.19 -7.51
N GLU A 9 -7.21 5.08 -6.59
CA GLU A 9 -6.61 6.41 -6.49
C GLU A 9 -5.19 6.34 -5.93
N LEU A 10 -4.97 5.51 -4.90
CA LEU A 10 -3.62 5.28 -4.37
C LEU A 10 -2.68 4.68 -5.43
N ALA A 11 -3.17 3.79 -6.29
CA ALA A 11 -2.41 3.27 -7.42
C ALA A 11 -1.95 4.38 -8.39
N ARG A 12 -2.84 5.34 -8.70
CA ARG A 12 -2.48 6.51 -9.52
C ARG A 12 -1.46 7.41 -8.81
N ILE A 13 -1.66 7.71 -7.52
CA ILE A 13 -0.76 8.55 -6.72
C ILE A 13 0.63 7.91 -6.64
N GLY A 14 0.69 6.60 -6.35
CA GLY A 14 1.93 5.85 -6.21
C GLY A 14 2.63 5.49 -7.52
N GLY A 15 1.99 5.72 -8.68
CA GLY A 15 2.53 5.33 -9.98
C GLY A 15 2.65 3.82 -10.14
N GLY A 16 1.61 3.08 -9.76
CA GLY A 16 1.54 1.62 -9.87
C GLY A 16 0.21 1.14 -10.41
N GLU A 17 0.07 -0.18 -10.47
CA GLU A 17 -1.12 -0.87 -10.98
C GLU A 17 -1.74 -1.75 -9.90
N LEU A 18 -3.04 -2.01 -9.99
CA LEU A 18 -3.69 -2.93 -9.08
C LEU A 18 -3.39 -4.38 -9.47
N GLY A 19 -3.04 -5.20 -8.49
CA GLY A 19 -2.87 -6.64 -8.69
C GLY A 19 -4.20 -7.32 -9.05
N THR A 20 -4.11 -8.50 -9.65
CA THR A 20 -5.29 -9.28 -10.07
C THR A 20 -6.26 -9.51 -8.92
N GLY A 21 -7.53 -9.14 -9.11
CA GLY A 21 -8.59 -9.32 -8.12
C GLY A 21 -8.67 -8.23 -7.04
N ALA A 22 -7.80 -7.22 -7.06
CA ALA A 22 -7.92 -6.07 -6.18
C ALA A 22 -9.09 -5.16 -6.61
N ASP A 23 -9.95 -4.81 -5.65
CA ASP A 23 -11.06 -3.89 -5.87
C ASP A 23 -10.54 -2.42 -5.86
N PRO A 24 -10.64 -1.68 -6.97
CA PRO A 24 -10.22 -0.28 -7.02
C PRO A 24 -11.03 0.63 -6.09
N ALA A 25 -12.27 0.26 -5.74
CA ALA A 25 -13.14 1.03 -4.86
C ALA A 25 -12.89 0.74 -3.37
N ARG A 26 -12.01 -0.22 -3.03
CA ARG A 26 -11.65 -0.50 -1.64
C ARG A 26 -11.10 0.76 -0.98
N LEU A 27 -11.68 1.15 0.15
CA LEU A 27 -11.25 2.31 0.92
C LEU A 27 -10.08 1.95 1.84
N VAL A 28 -9.02 2.75 1.76
CA VAL A 28 -7.84 2.70 2.63
C VAL A 28 -7.86 3.92 3.54
N ARG A 29 -7.71 3.70 4.84
CA ARG A 29 -7.82 4.72 5.89
C ARG A 29 -6.51 5.40 6.21
N ASP A 30 -5.41 4.66 6.19
CA ASP A 30 -4.09 5.20 6.52
C ASP A 30 -2.95 4.35 5.94
N VAL A 31 -1.72 4.85 6.08
CA VAL A 31 -0.49 4.11 5.87
C VAL A 31 0.02 3.49 7.17
N ALA A 32 0.54 2.27 7.11
CA ALA A 32 1.14 1.63 8.28
C ALA A 32 2.25 0.62 7.92
N PRO A 33 3.26 0.41 8.79
CA PRO A 33 4.24 -0.67 8.66
C PRO A 33 3.59 -2.06 8.61
N LEU A 34 4.23 -3.04 7.96
CA LEU A 34 3.68 -4.39 7.78
C LEU A 34 3.29 -5.06 9.10
N GLU A 35 4.05 -4.79 10.15
CA GLU A 35 3.91 -5.36 11.49
C GLU A 35 2.70 -4.80 12.25
N THR A 36 2.26 -3.58 11.94
CA THR A 36 1.16 -2.90 12.67
C THR A 36 -0.04 -2.59 11.79
N ALA A 37 0.08 -2.75 10.47
CA ALA A 37 -1.00 -2.49 9.51
C ALA A 37 -2.20 -3.41 9.74
N GLY A 38 -3.38 -2.80 9.86
CA GLY A 38 -4.65 -3.47 9.94
C GLY A 38 -5.36 -3.58 8.59
N PRO A 39 -6.57 -4.16 8.56
CA PRO A 39 -7.31 -4.47 7.33
C PRO A 39 -7.77 -3.24 6.54
N ASN A 40 -7.65 -2.03 7.10
CA ASN A 40 -7.99 -0.78 6.43
C ASN A 40 -6.75 0.02 6.02
N ASP A 41 -5.55 -0.47 6.30
CA ASP A 41 -4.32 0.26 6.07
C ASP A 41 -3.60 -0.27 4.83
N ILE A 42 -2.79 0.59 4.22
CA ILE A 42 -1.86 0.21 3.16
C ILE A 42 -0.43 0.20 3.70
N SER A 43 0.29 -0.88 3.39
CA SER A 43 1.71 -1.03 3.73
C SER A 43 2.56 -1.16 2.47
N PHE A 44 3.87 -1.39 2.62
CA PHE A 44 4.76 -1.65 1.50
C PHE A 44 5.81 -2.71 1.82
N LEU A 45 6.27 -3.40 0.77
CA LEU A 45 7.39 -4.32 0.80
C LEU A 45 8.39 -3.93 -0.30
N ASP A 46 9.48 -3.28 0.09
CA ASP A 46 10.58 -2.95 -0.85
C ASP A 46 11.78 -3.91 -0.72
N ASN A 47 11.96 -4.56 0.43
CA ASN A 47 13.08 -5.48 0.68
C ASN A 47 12.61 -6.90 0.95
N SER A 48 13.13 -7.86 0.17
CA SER A 48 12.82 -9.29 0.29
C SER A 48 13.06 -9.90 1.68
N LYS A 49 13.91 -9.28 2.52
CA LYS A 49 14.10 -9.71 3.91
C LYS A 49 12.84 -9.62 4.77
N TYR A 50 11.86 -8.80 4.37
CA TYR A 50 10.58 -8.64 5.09
C TYR A 50 9.44 -9.49 4.50
N VAL A 51 9.74 -10.46 3.63
CA VAL A 51 8.71 -11.37 3.09
C VAL A 51 7.99 -12.13 4.22
N ALA A 52 8.69 -12.48 5.31
CA ALA A 52 8.06 -13.11 6.47
C ALA A 52 7.01 -12.19 7.14
N ALA A 53 7.34 -10.90 7.31
CA ALA A 53 6.39 -9.90 7.84
C ALA A 53 5.23 -9.67 6.87
N PHE A 54 5.50 -9.66 5.56
CA PHE A 54 4.48 -9.53 4.52
C PHE A 54 3.46 -10.66 4.54
N VAL A 55 3.91 -11.91 4.66
CA VAL A 55 3.03 -13.09 4.74
C VAL A 55 2.25 -13.14 6.05
N ALA A 56 2.76 -12.53 7.12
CA ALA A 56 2.12 -12.47 8.43
C ALA A 56 1.23 -11.23 8.64
N SER A 57 1.27 -10.25 7.73
CA SER A 57 0.62 -8.95 7.90
C SER A 57 -0.90 -9.05 7.78
N CYS A 58 -1.60 -8.22 8.56
CA CYS A 58 -3.05 -8.03 8.49
C CYS A 58 -3.44 -6.82 7.61
N ALA A 59 -2.49 -6.26 6.86
CA ALA A 59 -2.73 -5.11 5.99
C ALA A 59 -3.86 -5.40 4.98
N GLY A 60 -4.75 -4.43 4.80
CA GLY A 60 -5.80 -4.50 3.78
C GLY A 60 -5.25 -4.42 2.36
N ALA A 61 -4.17 -3.65 2.19
CA ALA A 61 -3.46 -3.51 0.94
C ALA A 61 -1.94 -3.44 1.16
N CYS A 62 -1.16 -3.83 0.15
CA CYS A 62 0.29 -3.69 0.21
C CYS A 62 0.90 -3.32 -1.15
N ILE A 63 1.82 -2.38 -1.11
CA ILE A 63 2.63 -1.92 -2.25
C ILE A 63 3.83 -2.86 -2.39
N VAL A 64 3.91 -3.59 -3.49
CA VAL A 64 4.96 -4.61 -3.68
C VAL A 64 5.49 -4.62 -5.11
N ARG A 65 6.68 -5.20 -5.30
CA ARG A 65 7.19 -5.50 -6.64
C ARG A 65 6.38 -6.63 -7.29
N PRO A 66 6.14 -6.60 -8.61
CA PRO A 66 5.45 -7.70 -9.31
C PRO A 66 6.08 -9.07 -9.06
N THR A 67 7.40 -9.14 -8.90
CA THR A 67 8.16 -10.37 -8.61
C THR A 67 7.85 -11.01 -7.25
N LEU A 68 7.25 -10.25 -6.33
CA LEU A 68 6.88 -10.70 -4.98
C LEU A 68 5.36 -10.86 -4.82
N ALA A 69 4.56 -10.56 -5.84
CA ALA A 69 3.10 -10.62 -5.77
C ALA A 69 2.58 -12.02 -5.39
N ASN A 70 3.26 -13.08 -5.83
CA ASN A 70 2.89 -14.47 -5.51
C ASN A 70 3.10 -14.87 -4.05
N ARG A 71 3.74 -14.02 -3.23
CA ARG A 71 3.92 -14.25 -1.78
C ARG A 71 2.76 -13.68 -0.96
N ALA A 72 1.86 -12.92 -1.57
CA ALA A 72 0.78 -12.26 -0.86
C ALA A 72 -0.27 -13.26 -0.35
N LEU A 73 -0.91 -12.90 0.78
CA LEU A 73 -2.12 -13.58 1.21
C LEU A 73 -3.29 -13.23 0.27
N PRO A 74 -4.20 -14.17 -0.04
CA PRO A 74 -5.35 -13.90 -0.92
C PRO A 74 -6.26 -12.75 -0.45
N ALA A 75 -6.28 -12.45 0.85
CA ALA A 75 -7.11 -11.40 1.44
C ALA A 75 -6.52 -9.98 1.28
N MET A 76 -5.24 -9.88 0.90
CA MET A 76 -4.51 -8.62 0.80
C MET A 76 -4.53 -8.10 -0.63
N ALA A 77 -5.08 -6.90 -0.83
CA ALA A 77 -5.04 -6.26 -2.14
C ALA A 77 -3.62 -5.78 -2.47
N LEU A 78 -3.18 -5.94 -3.71
CA LEU A 78 -1.83 -5.55 -4.11
C LEU A 78 -1.84 -4.29 -4.97
N LEU A 79 -0.89 -3.41 -4.68
CA LEU A 79 -0.49 -2.31 -5.55
C LEU A 79 0.92 -2.65 -6.07
N LEU A 80 1.02 -2.92 -7.36
CA LEU A 80 2.24 -3.39 -8.01
C LEU A 80 3.01 -2.23 -8.61
N THR A 81 4.28 -2.11 -8.26
CA THR A 81 5.18 -1.08 -8.82
C THR A 81 6.64 -1.54 -8.78
N ALA A 82 7.45 -1.00 -9.70
CA ALA A 82 8.90 -1.18 -9.66
C ALA A 82 9.58 -0.32 -8.58
N GLU A 83 8.88 0.65 -7.97
CA GLU A 83 9.43 1.55 -6.96
C GLU A 83 8.57 1.59 -5.67
N PRO A 84 8.45 0.49 -4.89
CA PRO A 84 7.53 0.42 -3.74
C PRO A 84 7.74 1.51 -2.69
N TYR A 85 9.00 1.83 -2.36
CA TYR A 85 9.34 2.87 -1.40
C TYR A 85 8.87 4.26 -1.86
N ARG A 86 9.07 4.58 -3.14
CA ARG A 86 8.64 5.85 -3.73
C ARG A 86 7.13 5.96 -3.75
N ALA A 87 6.44 4.90 -4.17
CA ALA A 87 4.99 4.84 -4.19
C ALA A 87 4.41 5.04 -2.77
N TYR A 88 4.99 4.38 -1.77
CA TYR A 88 4.60 4.54 -0.38
C TYR A 88 4.80 5.98 0.11
N ALA A 89 5.93 6.61 -0.19
CA ALA A 89 6.19 7.99 0.21
C ALA A 89 5.16 8.98 -0.37
N LEU A 90 4.77 8.80 -1.64
CA LEU A 90 3.74 9.63 -2.29
C LEU A 90 2.37 9.41 -1.66
N ILE A 91 2.01 8.17 -1.38
CA ILE A 91 0.74 7.81 -0.74
C ILE A 91 0.70 8.36 0.70
N ALA A 92 1.79 8.22 1.46
CA ALA A 92 1.89 8.76 2.83
C ALA A 92 1.75 10.29 2.85
N GLN A 93 2.35 10.99 1.89
CA GLN A 93 2.15 12.44 1.73
C GLN A 93 0.69 12.80 1.39
N ALA A 94 -0.02 11.95 0.65
CA ALA A 94 -1.44 12.17 0.40
C ALA A 94 -2.30 12.03 1.67
N PHE A 95 -1.99 11.08 2.56
CA PHE A 95 -2.68 10.94 3.86
C PHE A 95 -2.28 12.02 4.88
N HIS A 96 -1.02 12.45 4.85
CA HIS A 96 -0.45 13.45 5.74
C HIS A 96 0.16 14.63 4.94
N PRO A 97 -0.67 15.45 4.29
CA PRO A 97 -0.17 16.63 3.60
C PRO A 97 0.45 17.58 4.64
N GLU A 98 1.63 18.13 4.32
CA GLU A 98 2.21 19.18 5.16
C GLU A 98 1.24 20.37 5.22
N PRO A 99 1.06 21.00 6.41
CA PRO A 99 0.31 22.24 6.48
C PRO A 99 1.00 23.29 5.60
N PRO A 100 0.24 24.13 4.88
CA PRO A 100 0.84 25.17 4.04
C PRO A 100 1.75 26.05 4.91
N PRO A 101 2.92 26.49 4.39
CA PRO A 101 3.79 27.40 5.12
C PRO A 101 3.01 28.69 5.43
N SER A 102 3.03 29.10 6.70
CA SER A 102 2.40 30.34 7.18
C SER A 102 3.16 31.58 6.74
#